data_AF-A0A183GGF0-F1
#
_entry.id   AF-A0A183GGF0-F1
#
_cell.length_a   1.000
_cell.length_b   1.000
_cell.length_c   1.000
_cell.angle_alpha   90.00
_cell.angle_beta   90.00
_cell.angle_gamma   90.00
#
_symmetry.space_group_name_H-M   'P 1'
#
loop_
_entity.id
_entity.type
_entity.pdbx_description
1 polymer ?
#
loop_
_entity_poly.entity_id
_entity_poly.type
_entity_poly.pdbx_seq_one_letter_code
_entity_poly.pdbx_strand_id
1 'polypeptide(L)' 'MTSGKQEHEDVFVDGEETELSRRLKVQINEKDLMCINGCGFYGTPQWGNRCSKCWREHQIAEKRSQDYAKNK' A
#
# COMPACT_ATOMS: atom_id res chain seq x y z
N MET A 1 2.68 -16.95 45.65
CA MET A 1 1.76 -16.19 44.76
C MET A 1 2.40 -14.82 44.62
N THR A 2 2.85 -14.28 43.49
CA THR A 2 2.64 -14.51 42.05
C THR A 2 3.92 -14.12 41.29
N SER A 3 4.11 -14.72 40.12
CA SER A 3 4.72 -14.20 38.87
C SER A 3 5.65 -12.98 38.94
N GLY A 4 6.84 -12.90 38.33
CA GLY A 4 7.43 -13.65 37.23
C GLY A 4 8.08 -12.68 36.23
N LYS A 5 9.26 -13.05 35.71
CA LYS A 5 9.91 -12.66 34.43
C LYS A 5 10.51 -11.24 34.34
N GLN A 6 11.84 -11.11 34.47
CA GLN A 6 12.91 -11.32 33.47
C GLN A 6 13.36 -9.98 32.85
N GLU A 7 14.39 -9.41 33.46
CA GLU A 7 15.27 -8.39 32.86
C GLU A 7 16.08 -9.10 31.77
N HIS A 8 16.03 -8.60 30.54
CA HIS A 8 16.79 -9.17 29.43
C HIS A 8 18.08 -8.36 29.27
N GLU A 9 19.18 -8.94 29.75
CA GLU A 9 20.56 -8.49 29.54
C GLU A 9 20.87 -8.37 28.03
N ASP A 10 21.42 -7.23 27.62
CA ASP A 10 21.92 -7.00 26.27
C ASP A 10 23.20 -7.84 26.05
N VAL A 11 23.04 -9.01 25.44
CA VAL A 11 24.15 -9.88 25.03
C VAL A 11 24.84 -9.27 23.79
N PHE A 12 26.10 -8.85 23.95
CA PHE A 12 26.99 -8.52 22.84
C PHE A 12 27.23 -9.76 21.97
N VAL A 13 26.80 -9.71 20.71
CA VAL A 13 27.14 -10.68 19.67
C VAL A 13 27.69 -9.91 18.47
N ASP A 14 29.01 -9.95 18.30
CA ASP A 14 29.70 -9.45 17.12
C ASP A 14 29.21 -10.20 15.87
N GLY A 15 28.53 -9.50 14.95
CA GLY A 15 28.45 -9.94 13.55
C GLY A 15 27.09 -10.01 12.83
N GLU A 16 26.11 -9.13 13.06
CA GLU A 16 24.81 -9.23 12.32
C GLU A 16 24.11 -7.90 11.98
N GLU A 17 24.81 -6.90 11.43
CA GLU A 17 24.21 -5.58 11.09
C GLU A 17 23.56 -5.51 9.68
N THR A 18 23.73 -6.52 8.81
CA THR A 18 23.48 -6.34 7.36
C THR A 18 22.14 -6.82 6.79
N GLU A 19 21.27 -7.48 7.57
CA GLU A 19 20.01 -8.04 7.04
C GLU A 19 18.77 -7.17 7.36
N LEU A 20 18.73 -6.50 8.52
CA LEU A 20 17.58 -5.68 8.90
C LEU A 20 17.51 -4.36 8.09
N SER A 21 18.67 -3.81 7.71
CA SER A 21 18.77 -2.61 6.86
C SER A 21 18.33 -2.84 5.41
N ARG A 22 18.16 -4.09 4.97
CA ARG A 22 17.60 -4.41 3.64
C ARG A 22 16.08 -4.46 3.62
N ARG A 23 15.41 -4.37 4.79
CA ARG A 23 13.96 -4.23 4.86
C ARG A 23 13.58 -2.76 4.64
N LEU A 24 13.09 -2.46 3.44
CA LEU A 24 12.47 -1.17 3.12
C LEU A 24 11.35 -0.89 4.12
N LYS A 25 11.56 0.05 5.04
CA LYS A 25 10.51 0.58 5.93
C LYS A 25 9.54 1.39 5.08
N VAL A 26 8.48 0.74 4.60
CA VAL A 26 7.39 1.44 3.89
C VAL A 26 6.44 2.03 4.92
N GLN A 27 6.48 3.35 5.07
CA GLN A 27 5.48 4.09 5.83
C GLN A 27 4.27 4.30 4.91
N ILE A 28 3.18 3.55 5.13
CA ILE A 28 1.96 3.70 4.33
C ILE A 28 0.89 4.38 5.21
N ASN A 29 0.44 5.57 4.80
CA ASN A 29 -0.63 6.29 5.49
C ASN A 29 -1.99 5.77 5.04
N GLU A 30 -3.01 5.78 5.91
CA GLU A 30 -4.38 5.37 5.55
C GLU A 30 -4.92 6.12 4.32
N LYS A 31 -4.57 7.41 4.21
CA LYS A 31 -4.90 8.26 3.05
C LYS A 31 -4.33 7.73 1.74
N ASP A 32 -3.15 7.10 1.79
CA ASP A 32 -2.48 6.52 0.62
C ASP A 32 -3.10 5.18 0.20
N LEU A 33 -3.87 4.50 1.06
CA LEU A 33 -4.62 3.29 0.67
C LEU A 33 -6.00 3.63 0.09
N MET A 34 -6.55 4.80 0.40
CA MET A 34 -7.90 5.17 -0.03
C MET A 34 -7.95 5.38 -1.54
N CYS A 35 -9.10 5.04 -2.13
CA CYS A 35 -9.38 5.29 -3.53
C CYS A 35 -9.16 6.78 -3.85
N ILE A 36 -8.43 7.07 -4.93
CA ILE A 36 -8.13 8.44 -5.39
C ILE A 36 -9.38 9.29 -5.66
N ASN A 37 -10.54 8.67 -5.89
CA ASN A 37 -11.81 9.37 -6.07
C ASN A 37 -12.50 9.76 -4.74
N GLY A 38 -11.91 9.42 -3.59
CA GLY A 38 -12.46 9.75 -2.28
C GLY A 38 -13.77 9.04 -1.95
N CYS A 39 -14.04 7.88 -2.56
CA CYS A 39 -15.32 7.16 -2.38
C CYS A 39 -15.44 6.38 -1.06
N GLY A 40 -14.46 6.47 -0.15
CA GLY A 40 -14.44 5.76 1.14
C GLY A 40 -14.07 4.28 1.07
N PHE A 41 -13.65 3.78 -0.09
CA PHE A 41 -13.13 2.41 -0.26
C PHE A 41 -11.63 2.44 -0.53
N TYR A 42 -10.93 1.36 -0.21
CA TYR A 42 -9.51 1.22 -0.55
C TYR A 42 -9.30 1.00 -2.05
N GLY A 43 -8.23 1.58 -2.57
CA GLY A 43 -7.78 1.42 -3.93
C GLY A 43 -6.76 0.29 -4.07
N THR A 44 -6.64 -0.26 -5.28
CA THR A 44 -5.58 -1.21 -5.61
C THR A 44 -4.48 -0.47 -6.38
N PRO A 45 -3.18 -0.64 -6.05
CA PRO A 45 -2.08 0.02 -6.76
C PRO A 45 -2.02 -0.37 -8.25
N GLN A 46 -2.45 -1.59 -8.59
CA GLN A 46 -2.55 -2.06 -9.99
C GLN A 46 -3.44 -1.18 -10.88
N TRP A 47 -4.41 -0.46 -10.29
CA TRP A 47 -5.39 0.37 -11.01
C TRP A 47 -5.23 1.87 -10.69
N GLY A 48 -4.02 2.30 -10.33
CA GLY A 48 -3.75 3.69 -9.97
C GLY A 48 -4.47 4.11 -8.69
N ASN A 49 -4.48 3.21 -7.70
CA ASN A 49 -5.13 3.42 -6.41
C ASN A 49 -6.63 3.71 -6.52
N ARG A 50 -7.32 3.01 -7.43
CA ARG A 50 -8.79 3.08 -7.60
C ARG A 50 -9.44 1.84 -7.02
N CYS A 51 -10.63 2.00 -6.43
CA CYS A 51 -11.45 0.87 -6.02
C CYS A 51 -12.08 0.19 -7.25
N SER A 52 -12.65 -1.01 -7.06
CA SER A 52 -13.26 -1.80 -8.15
C SER A 52 -14.37 -1.05 -8.90
N LYS A 53 -15.16 -0.22 -8.21
CA LYS A 53 -16.22 0.60 -8.82
C LYS A 53 -15.63 1.71 -9.69
N CYS A 54 -14.77 2.55 -9.11
CA CYS A 54 -14.17 3.67 -9.82
C CYS A 54 -13.25 3.23 -10.97
N TRP A 55 -12.66 2.05 -10.88
CA TRP A 55 -11.87 1.49 -11.98
C TRP A 55 -12.73 1.13 -13.20
N ARG A 56 -13.94 0.59 -13.01
CA ARG A 56 -14.86 0.32 -14.13
C ARG A 56 -15.30 1.61 -14.82
N GLU A 57 -15.63 2.63 -14.04
CA GLU A 57 -16.01 3.95 -14.57
C GLU A 57 -14.86 4.57 -15.37
N HIS A 58 -13.62 4.44 -14.87
CA HIS A 58 -12.42 4.88 -15.58
C HIS A 58 -12.26 4.17 -16.93
N GLN A 59 -12.37 2.84 -16.96
CA GLN A 59 -12.23 2.07 -18.20
C GLN A 59 -13.30 2.45 -19.24
N ILE A 60 -14.54 2.70 -18.81
CA ILE A 60 -15.61 3.15 -19.71
C ILE A 60 -15.28 4.52 -20.29
N ALA A 61 -14.80 5.46 -19.46
CA ALA A 61 -14.40 6.78 -19.91
C ALA A 61 -13.23 6.74 -20.90
N GLU A 62 -12.21 5.91 -20.62
CA GLU A 62 -11.06 5.70 -21.52
C GLU A 62 -11.51 5.12 -22.86
N LYS A 63 -12.35 4.09 -22.86
CA LYS A 63 -12.88 3.50 -24.09
C LYS A 63 -13.65 4.53 -24.91
N ARG A 64 -14.53 5.31 -24.28
CA ARG A 64 -15.27 6.39 -24.96
C ARG A 64 -14.35 7.44 -25.56
N SER A 65 -13.29 7.83 -24.85
CA SER A 65 -12.29 8.78 -25.36
C SER A 65 -11.51 8.20 -26.55
N GLN A 66 -11.13 6.94 -26.50
CA GLN A 66 -10.46 6.26 -27.61
C GLN A 66 -11.36 6.13 -28.84
N ASP A 67 -12.63 5.76 -28.65
CA ASP A 67 -13.60 5.63 -29.75
C ASP A 67 -13.81 6.98 -30.44
N TYR A 68 -13.90 8.07 -29.68
CA TYR A 68 -13.95 9.43 -30.23
C TYR A 68 -12.70 9.78 -31.03
N ALA A 69 -11.51 9.48 -30.51
CA ALA A 69 -10.24 9.76 -31.20
C ALA A 69 -10.09 8.98 -32.51
N LYS A 70 -10.62 7.76 -32.59
CA LYS A 70 -10.57 6.91 -33.79
C LYS A 70 -11.59 7.30 -34.86
N ASN A 71 -12.65 8.00 -34.49
CA ASN A 71 -13.72 8.41 -35.43
C ASN A 71 -13.47 9.81 -36.02
N LYS A 72 -12.36 10.46 -35.65
CA LYS A 72 -11.90 11.73 -36.21
C LYS A 72 -10.92 11.48 -37.35
#